data_AF-A0A537ZVJ1-F1
#
_entry.id   AF-A0A537ZVJ1-F1
#
_cell.length_a   1.000
_cell.length_b   1.000
_cell.length_c   1.000
_cell.angle_alpha   90.00
_cell.angle_beta   90.00
_cell.angle_gamma   90.00
#
_symmetry.space_group_name_H-M   'P 1'
#
loop_
_entity.id
_entity.type
_entity.pdbx_description
1 polymer ?
#
loop_
_entity_poly.entity_id
_entity_poly.type
_entity_poly.pdbx_seq_one_letter_code
_entity_poly.pdbx_strand_id
1 'polypeptide(L)'
;MSDLLETGRRLEPWGLESPSAAPWRSSAAVALTMMGERSQALELAWQEVELARAFGAPRAIGIALRAAGLAEESPKQLEVLGDAVEVLKDSPARLEQARALCDLGATLRRTKRRRDARETLRSAMDLADRCGALALVRRAREELALAGARPRRERIAGPEALTGSELRIVQMAARGMTNREIAQTLFVSLRTVETHLTHAYQKLEIGSRSELAGALDQPAPV
;
A
#
# COMPACT_ATOMS: atom_id res chain seq x y z
N MET A 1 6.54 22.67 1.83
CA MET A 1 5.40 23.29 2.54
C MET A 1 4.95 24.55 1.82
N SER A 2 5.82 25.56 1.68
CA SER A 2 5.53 26.82 0.98
C SER A 2 4.91 26.60 -0.40
N ASP A 3 5.49 25.72 -1.23
CA ASP A 3 5.02 25.48 -2.59
C ASP A 3 3.63 24.84 -2.68
N LEU A 4 3.23 24.00 -1.71
CA LEU A 4 1.91 23.33 -1.71
C LEU A 4 0.79 24.30 -1.31
N LEU A 5 1.04 25.13 -0.30
CA LEU A 5 0.10 26.19 0.13
C LEU A 5 0.01 27.31 -0.92
N GLU A 6 1.14 27.64 -1.56
CA GLU A 6 1.19 28.59 -2.68
C GLU A 6 0.43 28.07 -3.91
N THR A 7 0.51 26.76 -4.19
CA THR A 7 -0.30 26.12 -5.25
C THR A 7 -1.79 26.26 -4.96
N GLY A 8 -2.23 26.05 -3.72
CA GLY A 8 -3.62 26.25 -3.30
C GLY A 8 -4.11 27.68 -3.49
N ARG A 9 -3.36 28.66 -2.96
CA ARG A 9 -3.67 30.09 -3.09
C ARG A 9 -3.73 30.59 -4.54
N ARG A 10 -2.98 29.97 -5.44
CA ARG A 10 -2.97 30.32 -6.87
C ARG A 10 -4.09 29.67 -7.67
N LEU A 11 -4.65 28.56 -7.21
CA LEU A 11 -5.74 27.85 -7.90
C LEU A 11 -7.13 28.28 -7.42
N GLU A 12 -7.26 28.72 -6.17
CA GLU A 12 -8.52 29.23 -5.58
C GLU A 12 -9.20 30.31 -6.44
N PRO A 13 -8.50 31.33 -6.98
CA PRO A 13 -9.13 32.36 -7.81
C PRO A 13 -9.70 31.87 -9.16
N TRP A 14 -9.31 30.67 -9.62
CA TRP A 14 -9.68 30.14 -10.94
C TRP A 14 -10.79 29.08 -10.89
N GLY A 15 -11.40 28.85 -9.72
CA GLY A 15 -12.45 27.83 -9.55
C GLY A 15 -11.93 26.39 -9.76
N LEU A 16 -10.61 26.19 -9.79
CA LEU A 16 -9.96 24.89 -9.88
C LEU A 16 -9.84 24.26 -8.48
N GLU A 17 -10.94 24.27 -7.75
CA GLU A 17 -11.07 23.66 -6.42
C GLU A 17 -11.22 22.15 -6.49
N SER A 18 -11.25 21.56 -7.70
CA SER A 18 -11.50 20.14 -7.90
C SER A 18 -10.42 19.28 -7.22
N PRO A 19 -10.79 18.51 -6.18
CA PRO A 19 -9.87 17.59 -5.49
C PRO A 19 -9.26 16.52 -6.42
N SER A 20 -9.87 16.33 -7.59
CA SER A 20 -9.39 15.42 -8.63
C SER A 20 -8.25 15.99 -9.46
N ALA A 21 -8.19 17.32 -9.65
CA ALA A 21 -7.17 17.97 -10.45
C ALA A 21 -5.88 18.22 -9.66
N ALA A 22 -5.99 18.66 -8.40
CA ALA A 22 -4.86 18.87 -7.51
C ALA A 22 -5.28 18.73 -6.04
N PRO A 23 -5.08 17.56 -5.39
CA PRO A 23 -5.42 17.35 -3.97
C PRO A 23 -4.37 18.00 -3.05
N TRP A 24 -4.18 19.32 -3.20
CA TRP A 24 -3.14 20.07 -2.51
C TRP A 24 -3.44 20.18 -1.01
N ARG A 25 -4.72 20.32 -0.62
CA ARG A 25 -5.12 20.36 0.80
C ARG A 25 -4.79 19.04 1.49
N SER A 26 -5.06 17.90 0.85
CA SER A 26 -4.64 16.59 1.37
C SER A 26 -3.13 16.49 1.51
N SER A 27 -2.37 16.96 0.52
CA SER A 27 -0.90 16.93 0.56
C SER A 27 -0.33 17.86 1.63
N ALA A 28 -0.90 19.05 1.78
CA ALA A 28 -0.56 20.02 2.82
C ALA A 28 -0.91 19.48 4.22
N ALA A 29 -2.10 18.91 4.39
CA ALA A 29 -2.55 18.30 5.65
C ALA A 29 -1.59 17.21 6.12
N VAL A 30 -1.23 16.25 5.24
CA VAL A 30 -0.26 15.20 5.59
C VAL A 30 1.07 15.79 6.04
N ALA A 31 1.56 16.82 5.34
CA ALA A 31 2.83 17.45 5.70
C ALA A 31 2.73 18.25 7.01
N LEU A 32 1.61 18.93 7.27
CA LEU A 32 1.34 19.63 8.53
C LEU A 32 1.26 18.65 9.71
N THR A 33 0.63 17.49 9.52
CA THR A 33 0.65 16.40 10.51
C THR A 33 2.07 15.97 10.87
N MET A 34 2.95 15.85 9.88
CA MET A 34 4.36 15.48 10.10
C MET A 34 5.16 16.56 10.85
N MET A 35 4.75 17.82 10.75
CA MET A 35 5.36 18.94 11.47
C MET A 35 4.74 19.18 12.86
N GLY A 36 3.68 18.45 13.22
CA GLY A 36 2.97 18.63 14.50
C GLY A 36 1.87 19.69 14.47
N GLU A 37 1.63 20.35 13.33
CA GLU A 37 0.60 21.39 13.13
C GLU A 37 -0.78 20.77 12.91
N ARG A 38 -1.26 20.01 13.91
CA ARG A 38 -2.39 19.09 13.74
C ARG A 38 -3.75 19.76 13.56
N SER A 39 -4.01 20.87 14.26
CA SER A 39 -5.28 21.60 14.11
C SER A 39 -5.47 22.09 12.68
N GLN A 40 -4.43 22.69 12.10
CA GLN A 40 -4.46 23.17 10.71
C GLN A 40 -4.52 22.00 9.71
N ALA A 41 -3.82 20.89 10.00
CA ALA A 41 -3.89 19.68 9.18
C ALA A 41 -5.32 19.12 9.12
N LEU A 42 -5.98 19.04 10.28
CA LEU A 42 -7.34 18.51 10.41
C LEU A 42 -8.35 19.37 9.65
N GLU A 43 -8.24 20.70 9.79
CA GLU A 43 -9.09 21.65 9.09
C GLU A 43 -8.97 21.48 7.55
N LEU A 44 -7.75 21.53 7.01
CA LEU A 44 -7.52 21.40 5.57
C LEU A 44 -7.96 20.03 5.04
N ALA A 45 -7.73 18.96 5.80
CA ALA A 45 -8.13 17.62 5.38
C ALA A 45 -9.65 17.48 5.30
N TRP A 46 -10.41 18.00 6.28
CA TRP A 46 -11.87 17.91 6.26
C TRP A 46 -12.52 18.83 5.21
N GLN A 47 -11.96 20.01 4.96
CA GLN A 47 -12.37 20.84 3.82
C GLN A 47 -12.24 20.07 2.50
N GLU A 48 -11.13 19.34 2.32
CA GLU A 48 -10.95 18.51 1.13
C GLU A 48 -11.93 17.32 1.07
N VAL A 49 -12.28 16.71 2.22
CA VAL A 49 -13.28 15.64 2.28
C VAL A 49 -14.64 16.14 1.81
N GLU A 50 -15.06 17.33 2.23
CA GLU A 50 -16.32 17.95 1.80
C GLU A 50 -16.35 18.19 0.29
N LEU A 51 -15.30 18.82 -0.25
CA LEU A 51 -15.17 19.05 -1.69
C LEU A 51 -15.13 17.74 -2.49
N ALA A 52 -14.42 16.73 -1.99
CA ALA A 52 -14.26 15.46 -2.69
C ALA A 52 -15.58 14.67 -2.71
N ARG A 53 -16.36 14.73 -1.61
CA ARG A 53 -17.70 14.13 -1.53
C ARG A 53 -18.68 14.84 -2.45
N ALA A 54 -18.65 16.17 -2.50
CA ALA A 54 -19.48 16.94 -3.43
C ALA A 54 -19.16 16.61 -4.90
N PHE A 55 -17.88 16.40 -5.22
CA PHE A 55 -17.45 15.98 -6.56
C PHE A 55 -17.79 14.51 -6.87
N GLY A 56 -17.83 13.63 -5.86
CA GLY A 56 -18.30 12.25 -5.99
C GLY A 56 -17.29 11.25 -6.58
N ALA A 57 -16.00 11.58 -6.68
CA ALA A 57 -15.00 10.65 -7.21
C ALA A 57 -14.35 9.81 -6.09
N PRO A 58 -14.45 8.47 -6.12
CA PRO A 58 -13.92 7.60 -5.05
C PRO A 58 -12.43 7.81 -4.78
N ARG A 59 -11.62 8.02 -5.82
CA ARG A 59 -10.18 8.30 -5.66
C ARG A 59 -9.94 9.57 -4.81
N ALA A 60 -10.65 10.66 -5.12
CA ALA A 60 -10.48 11.92 -4.42
C ALA A 60 -10.96 11.81 -2.97
N ILE A 61 -12.11 11.19 -2.75
CA ILE A 61 -12.69 10.96 -1.42
C ILE A 61 -11.72 10.13 -0.57
N GLY A 62 -11.16 9.05 -1.12
CA GLY A 62 -10.21 8.19 -0.41
C GLY A 62 -8.90 8.89 -0.04
N ILE A 63 -8.36 9.74 -0.92
CA ILE A 63 -7.16 10.55 -0.63
C ILE A 63 -7.45 11.52 0.51
N ALA A 64 -8.58 12.21 0.47
CA ALA A 64 -8.98 13.18 1.49
C ALA A 64 -9.24 12.52 2.86
N LEU A 65 -9.98 11.40 2.88
CA LEU A 65 -10.21 10.63 4.11
C LEU A 65 -8.91 10.10 4.71
N ARG A 66 -7.97 9.63 3.87
CA ARG A 66 -6.65 9.21 4.35
C ARG A 66 -5.89 10.36 5.01
N ALA A 67 -5.91 11.57 4.42
CA ALA A 67 -5.28 12.75 5.00
C ALA A 67 -5.94 13.13 6.34
N ALA A 68 -7.28 13.11 6.41
CA ALA A 68 -8.04 13.38 7.63
C ALA A 68 -7.72 12.37 8.73
N GLY A 69 -7.65 11.08 8.39
CA GLY A 69 -7.29 10.02 9.32
C GLY A 69 -5.85 10.17 9.85
N LEU A 70 -4.90 10.62 9.02
CA LEU A 70 -3.53 10.88 9.49
C LEU A 70 -3.46 12.07 10.45
N ALA A 71 -4.27 13.11 10.25
CA ALA A 71 -4.35 14.28 11.13
C ALA A 71 -5.12 14.02 12.44
N GLU A 72 -5.98 13.00 12.46
CA GLU A 72 -6.81 12.62 13.60
C GLU A 72 -6.01 11.92 14.73
N GLU A 73 -6.24 12.33 15.98
CA GLU A 73 -5.60 11.75 17.18
C GLU A 73 -6.56 10.94 18.05
N SER A 74 -7.86 11.12 17.85
CA SER A 74 -8.88 10.41 18.61
C SER A 74 -9.03 8.96 18.12
N PRO A 75 -9.78 8.12 18.85
CA PRO A 75 -10.12 6.77 18.40
C PRO A 75 -10.81 6.71 17.01
N LYS A 76 -11.38 7.83 16.53
CA LYS A 76 -11.97 7.94 15.19
C LYS A 76 -10.94 7.77 14.06
N GLN A 77 -9.64 7.92 14.34
CA GLN A 77 -8.58 7.72 13.34
C GLN A 77 -8.71 6.38 12.61
N LEU A 78 -9.03 5.29 13.33
CA LEU A 78 -9.20 3.97 12.73
C LEU A 78 -10.42 3.88 11.81
N GLU A 79 -11.52 4.53 12.19
CA GLU A 79 -12.76 4.59 11.41
C GLU A 79 -12.52 5.36 10.11
N VAL A 80 -11.95 6.57 10.21
CA VAL A 80 -11.68 7.43 9.04
C VAL A 80 -10.69 6.79 8.06
N LEU A 81 -9.64 6.13 8.56
CA LEU A 81 -8.71 5.37 7.71
C LEU A 81 -9.36 4.10 7.12
N GLY A 82 -10.29 3.47 7.84
CA GLY A 82 -11.10 2.36 7.34
C GLY A 82 -12.00 2.78 6.17
N ASP A 83 -12.71 3.90 6.32
CA ASP A 83 -13.55 4.49 5.27
C ASP A 83 -12.72 4.83 4.02
N ALA A 84 -11.51 5.38 4.19
CA ALA A 84 -10.61 5.63 3.09
C ALA A 84 -10.29 4.34 2.31
N VAL A 85 -10.02 3.23 3.01
CA VAL A 85 -9.74 1.92 2.40
C VAL A 85 -10.95 1.39 1.65
N GLU A 86 -12.15 1.43 2.26
CA GLU A 86 -13.37 0.91 1.61
C GLU A 86 -13.75 1.72 0.38
N VAL A 87 -13.71 3.06 0.43
CA VAL A 87 -13.97 3.90 -0.74
C VAL A 87 -12.98 3.63 -1.88
N LEU A 88 -11.71 3.37 -1.55
CA LEU A 88 -10.68 3.12 -2.56
C LEU A 88 -10.73 1.71 -3.15
N LYS A 89 -11.29 0.74 -2.42
CA LYS A 89 -11.39 -0.67 -2.82
C LYS A 89 -12.20 -0.86 -4.10
N ASP A 90 -13.26 -0.08 -4.26
CA ASP A 90 -14.13 -0.11 -5.43
C ASP A 90 -13.62 0.79 -6.58
N SER A 91 -12.45 1.43 -6.39
CA SER A 91 -11.86 2.33 -7.37
C SER A 91 -10.67 1.68 -8.11
N PRO A 92 -10.32 2.16 -9.32
CA PRO A 92 -9.08 1.76 -9.99
C PRO A 92 -7.81 2.31 -9.32
N ALA A 93 -7.91 3.15 -8.27
CA ALA A 93 -6.80 3.83 -7.62
C ALA A 93 -5.99 2.93 -6.66
N ARG A 94 -5.44 1.83 -7.20
CA ARG A 94 -4.73 0.78 -6.43
C ARG A 94 -3.58 1.31 -5.56
N LEU A 95 -2.82 2.28 -6.07
CA LEU A 95 -1.72 2.87 -5.30
C LEU A 95 -2.22 3.65 -4.09
N GLU A 96 -3.32 4.39 -4.22
CA GLU A 96 -3.89 5.13 -3.09
C GLU A 96 -4.49 4.16 -2.07
N GLN A 97 -5.15 3.09 -2.53
CA GLN A 97 -5.62 2.01 -1.66
C GLN A 97 -4.47 1.39 -0.86
N ALA A 98 -3.33 1.13 -1.50
CA ALA A 98 -2.15 0.59 -0.83
C ALA A 98 -1.60 1.54 0.25
N ARG A 99 -1.60 2.85 -0.01
CA ARG A 99 -1.20 3.87 0.95
C ARG A 99 -2.14 3.91 2.16
N ALA A 100 -3.46 3.91 1.92
CA ALA A 100 -4.47 3.88 2.96
C ALA A 100 -4.38 2.62 3.84
N LEU A 101 -4.21 1.44 3.23
CA LEU A 101 -3.98 0.18 3.94
C LEU A 101 -2.70 0.23 4.79
N CYS A 102 -1.61 0.80 4.26
CA CYS A 102 -0.36 0.93 5.01
C CYS A 102 -0.54 1.82 6.25
N ASP A 103 -1.23 2.96 6.10
CA ASP A 103 -1.49 3.91 7.19
C ASP A 103 -2.47 3.33 8.23
N LEU A 104 -3.53 2.63 7.79
CA LEU A 104 -4.46 1.90 8.66
C LEU A 104 -3.75 0.79 9.44
N GLY A 105 -2.95 -0.03 8.75
CA GLY A 105 -2.18 -1.12 9.36
C GLY A 105 -1.18 -0.64 10.41
N ALA A 106 -0.46 0.46 10.12
CA ALA A 106 0.43 1.10 11.07
C ALA A 106 -0.32 1.63 12.31
N THR A 107 -1.54 2.17 12.11
CA THR A 107 -2.40 2.63 13.20
C THR A 107 -2.90 1.46 14.06
N LEU A 108 -3.41 0.39 13.44
CA LEU A 108 -3.83 -0.83 14.14
C LEU A 108 -2.70 -1.43 14.99
N ARG A 109 -1.46 -1.37 14.49
CA ARG A 109 -0.28 -1.75 15.27
C ARG A 109 -0.12 -0.89 16.51
N ARG A 110 -0.14 0.45 16.36
CA ARG A 110 0.00 1.40 17.48
C ARG A 110 -1.11 1.21 18.53
N THR A 111 -2.32 0.87 18.10
CA THR A 111 -3.46 0.57 18.99
C THR A 111 -3.49 -0.89 19.49
N LYS A 112 -2.37 -1.63 19.40
CA LYS A 112 -2.20 -3.02 19.89
C LYS A 112 -3.10 -4.08 19.23
N ARG A 113 -3.75 -3.79 18.11
CA ARG A 113 -4.54 -4.75 17.30
C ARG A 113 -3.66 -5.53 16.32
N ARG A 114 -2.71 -6.30 16.86
CA ARG A 114 -1.61 -6.91 16.07
C ARG A 114 -2.06 -7.87 14.96
N ARG A 115 -3.14 -8.64 15.16
CA ARG A 115 -3.64 -9.57 14.13
C ARG A 115 -4.12 -8.80 12.90
N ASP A 116 -5.06 -7.89 13.12
CA ASP A 116 -5.65 -7.04 12.08
C ASP A 116 -4.58 -6.19 11.39
N ALA A 117 -3.62 -5.66 12.15
CA ALA A 117 -2.48 -4.93 11.60
C ALA A 117 -1.68 -5.78 10.59
N ARG A 118 -1.38 -7.04 10.92
CA ARG A 118 -0.62 -7.93 10.02
C ARG A 118 -1.38 -8.27 8.74
N GLU A 119 -2.68 -8.55 8.84
CA GLU A 119 -3.52 -8.84 7.68
C GLU A 119 -3.63 -7.61 6.75
N THR A 120 -3.83 -6.43 7.35
CA THR A 120 -3.91 -5.15 6.63
C THR A 120 -2.57 -4.79 5.96
N LEU A 121 -1.45 -4.91 6.68
CA LEU A 121 -0.12 -4.58 6.17
C LEU A 121 0.37 -5.54 5.07
N ARG A 122 -0.01 -6.82 5.12
CA ARG A 122 0.24 -7.76 4.02
C ARG A 122 -0.50 -7.34 2.75
N SER A 123 -1.75 -6.92 2.89
CA SER A 123 -2.57 -6.43 1.76
C SER A 123 -1.99 -5.13 1.19
N ALA A 124 -1.54 -4.21 2.06
CA ALA A 124 -0.84 -2.99 1.66
C ALA A 124 0.43 -3.30 0.86
N MET A 125 1.24 -4.24 1.36
CA MET A 125 2.48 -4.65 0.71
C MET A 125 2.22 -5.28 -0.66
N ASP A 126 1.30 -6.23 -0.76
CA ASP A 126 0.96 -6.89 -2.05
C ASP A 126 0.47 -5.87 -3.09
N LEU A 127 -0.38 -4.93 -2.68
CA LEU A 127 -0.93 -3.94 -3.60
C LEU A 127 0.12 -2.89 -4.02
N ALA A 128 0.96 -2.45 -3.08
CA ALA A 128 2.07 -1.54 -3.37
C ALA A 128 3.07 -2.17 -4.35
N ASP A 129 3.33 -3.46 -4.17
CA ASP A 129 4.25 -4.26 -5.00
C ASP A 129 3.75 -4.37 -6.44
N ARG A 130 2.46 -4.69 -6.63
CA ARG A 130 1.81 -4.69 -7.97
C ARG A 130 1.82 -3.32 -8.64
N CYS A 131 1.83 -2.24 -7.85
CA CYS A 131 1.94 -0.87 -8.37
C CYS A 131 3.40 -0.43 -8.63
N GLY A 132 4.41 -1.27 -8.32
CA GLY A 132 5.82 -0.91 -8.41
C GLY A 132 6.30 0.11 -7.37
N ALA A 133 5.52 0.34 -6.30
CA ALA A 133 5.79 1.36 -5.28
C ALA A 133 6.77 0.85 -4.22
N LEU A 134 8.04 0.65 -4.60
CA LEU A 134 9.08 0.02 -3.77
C LEU A 134 9.27 0.68 -2.38
N ALA A 135 9.15 2.01 -2.29
CA ALA A 135 9.24 2.72 -1.01
C ALA A 135 8.10 2.34 -0.05
N LEU A 136 6.89 2.19 -0.60
CA LEU A 136 5.71 1.79 0.18
C LEU A 136 5.78 0.31 0.59
N VAL A 137 6.33 -0.56 -0.28
CA VAL A 137 6.62 -1.96 0.06
C VAL A 137 7.57 -2.06 1.26
N ARG A 138 8.66 -1.29 1.26
CA ARG A 138 9.62 -1.25 2.39
C ARG A 138 8.94 -0.79 3.67
N ARG A 139 8.20 0.32 3.62
CA ARG A 139 7.44 0.84 4.76
C ARG A 139 6.45 -0.18 5.33
N ALA A 140 5.66 -0.84 4.47
CA ALA A 140 4.70 -1.85 4.90
C ALA A 140 5.40 -3.06 5.56
N ARG A 141 6.57 -3.47 5.05
CA ARG A 141 7.39 -4.54 5.62
C ARG A 141 7.95 -4.17 7.00
N GLU A 142 8.43 -2.94 7.17
CA GLU A 142 8.92 -2.43 8.46
C GLU A 142 7.80 -2.42 9.51
N GLU A 143 6.63 -1.87 9.16
CA GLU A 143 5.45 -1.87 10.03
C GLU A 143 4.99 -3.30 10.38
N LEU A 144 5.08 -4.24 9.43
CA LEU A 144 4.73 -5.65 9.64
C LEU A 144 5.68 -6.30 10.65
N ALA A 145 6.99 -6.06 10.52
CA ALA A 145 7.99 -6.53 11.47
C ALA A 145 7.73 -5.96 12.88
N LEU A 146 7.44 -4.65 12.97
CA LEU A 146 7.10 -3.98 14.23
C LEU A 146 5.80 -4.49 14.85
N ALA A 147 4.84 -4.98 14.05
CA ALA A 147 3.60 -5.58 14.53
C ALA A 147 3.79 -6.96 15.18
N GLY A 148 5.03 -7.40 15.37
CA GLY A 148 5.34 -8.71 15.93
C GLY A 148 5.15 -9.83 14.92
N ALA A 149 5.14 -9.51 13.61
CA ALA A 149 5.66 -10.47 12.63
C ALA A 149 7.20 -10.49 12.76
N ARG A 150 7.70 -10.85 13.94
CA ARG A 150 9.05 -11.42 14.00
C ARG A 150 9.02 -12.61 13.03
N PRO A 151 10.01 -12.77 12.14
CA PRO A 151 10.21 -14.07 11.53
C PRO A 151 10.48 -15.02 12.70
N ARG A 152 9.45 -15.76 13.12
CA ARG A 152 9.69 -17.02 13.79
C ARG A 152 10.62 -17.75 12.84
N ARG A 153 11.69 -18.31 13.37
CA ARG A 153 12.82 -18.95 12.68
C ARG A 153 12.46 -20.03 11.63
N GLU A 154 11.19 -20.19 11.27
CA GLU A 154 10.63 -21.31 10.52
C GLU A 154 10.38 -21.03 9.04
N ARG A 155 10.48 -19.79 8.52
CA ARG A 155 10.23 -19.50 7.09
C ARG A 155 11.11 -18.40 6.52
N ILE A 156 12.42 -18.53 6.69
CA ILE A 156 13.40 -17.69 5.95
C ILE A 156 13.58 -18.24 4.53
N ALA A 157 13.41 -19.57 4.38
CA ALA A 157 13.51 -20.29 3.13
C ALA A 157 12.29 -21.20 2.89
N GLY A 158 12.08 -21.58 1.63
CA GLY A 158 11.03 -22.49 1.18
C GLY A 158 9.75 -21.80 0.66
N PRO A 159 8.79 -22.56 0.09
CA PRO A 159 7.57 -22.04 -0.55
C PRO A 159 6.73 -21.14 0.35
N GLU A 160 6.77 -21.44 1.64
CA GLU A 160 6.03 -20.78 2.70
C GLU A 160 6.59 -19.39 3.06
N ALA A 161 7.79 -19.05 2.58
CA ALA A 161 8.42 -17.73 2.70
C ALA A 161 8.04 -16.77 1.56
N LEU A 162 7.39 -17.29 0.51
CA LEU A 162 6.97 -16.49 -0.65
C LEU A 162 5.78 -15.58 -0.30
N THR A 163 5.78 -14.37 -0.87
CA THR A 163 4.58 -13.54 -0.88
C THR A 163 3.51 -14.15 -1.80
N GLY A 164 2.25 -13.76 -1.64
CA GLY A 164 1.18 -14.26 -2.52
C GLY A 164 1.38 -13.93 -4.00
N SER A 165 2.09 -12.85 -4.33
CA SER A 165 2.46 -12.50 -5.70
C SER A 165 3.65 -13.32 -6.21
N GLU A 166 4.68 -13.51 -5.39
CA GLU A 166 5.80 -14.41 -5.71
C GLU A 166 5.32 -15.84 -5.94
N LEU A 167 4.45 -16.38 -5.07
CA LEU A 167 3.91 -17.72 -5.21
C LEU A 167 3.12 -17.89 -6.51
N ARG A 168 2.27 -16.93 -6.88
CA ARG A 168 1.52 -16.98 -8.15
C ARG A 168 2.44 -16.95 -9.36
N ILE A 169 3.46 -16.09 -9.35
CA ILE A 169 4.44 -16.00 -10.44
C ILE A 169 5.24 -17.30 -10.55
N VAL A 170 5.73 -17.81 -9.42
CA VAL A 170 6.48 -19.06 -9.33
C VAL A 170 5.65 -20.25 -9.80
N GLN A 171 4.36 -20.33 -9.44
CA GLN A 171 3.45 -21.39 -9.90
C GLN A 171 3.22 -21.33 -11.42
N MET A 172 2.98 -20.14 -11.98
CA MET A 172 2.88 -19.96 -13.44
C MET A 172 4.20 -20.33 -14.13
N ALA A 173 5.33 -19.96 -13.51
CA ALA A 173 6.65 -20.25 -14.03
C ALA A 173 6.96 -21.76 -14.02
N ALA A 174 6.61 -22.46 -12.94
CA ALA A 174 6.72 -23.91 -12.80
C ALA A 174 5.87 -24.67 -13.83
N ARG A 175 4.75 -24.10 -14.26
CA ARG A 175 3.91 -24.63 -15.35
C ARG A 175 4.44 -24.32 -16.77
N GLY A 176 5.61 -23.69 -16.88
CA GLY A 176 6.28 -23.43 -18.16
C GLY A 176 5.99 -22.07 -18.80
N MET A 177 5.17 -21.20 -18.19
CA MET A 177 4.83 -19.89 -18.79
C MET A 177 6.02 -18.93 -18.81
N THR A 178 6.42 -18.42 -19.96
CA THR A 178 7.52 -17.44 -20.07
C THR A 178 7.25 -16.17 -19.25
N ASN A 179 8.31 -15.44 -18.87
CA ASN A 179 8.15 -14.20 -18.09
C ASN A 179 7.24 -13.18 -18.80
N ARG A 180 7.22 -13.19 -20.14
CA ARG A 180 6.35 -12.34 -20.96
C ARG A 180 4.89 -12.76 -20.87
N GLU A 181 4.59 -14.05 -20.92
CA GLU A 181 3.22 -14.59 -20.75
C GLU A 181 2.70 -14.36 -19.33
N ILE A 182 3.55 -14.52 -18.33
CA ILE A 182 3.22 -14.21 -16.92
C ILE A 182 2.91 -12.73 -16.78
N ALA A 183 3.76 -11.86 -17.33
CA ALA A 183 3.57 -10.42 -17.30
C ALA A 183 2.24 -9.99 -17.94
N GLN A 184 1.91 -10.58 -19.09
CA GLN A 184 0.63 -10.37 -19.76
C GLN A 184 -0.56 -10.87 -18.94
N THR A 185 -0.47 -12.08 -18.39
CA THR A 185 -1.55 -12.70 -17.59
C THR A 185 -1.85 -11.91 -16.33
N LEU A 186 -0.81 -11.37 -15.69
CA LEU A 186 -0.93 -10.58 -14.46
C LEU A 186 -1.08 -9.07 -14.71
N PHE A 187 -1.04 -8.63 -15.98
CA PHE A 187 -1.06 -7.22 -16.37
C PHE A 187 0.01 -6.37 -15.67
N VAL A 188 1.24 -6.90 -15.60
CA VAL A 188 2.41 -6.23 -14.99
C VAL A 188 3.57 -6.13 -15.99
N SER A 189 4.61 -5.36 -15.65
CA SER A 189 5.79 -5.25 -16.52
C SER A 189 6.64 -6.54 -16.48
N LEU A 190 7.38 -6.81 -17.56
CA LEU A 190 8.35 -7.91 -17.61
C LEU A 190 9.36 -7.82 -16.45
N ARG A 191 9.87 -6.60 -16.20
CA ARG A 191 10.82 -6.31 -15.13
C ARG A 191 10.25 -6.63 -13.74
N THR A 192 8.94 -6.45 -13.55
CA THR A 192 8.24 -6.80 -12.30
C THR A 192 8.29 -8.31 -12.09
N VAL A 193 7.98 -9.10 -13.12
CA VAL A 193 8.06 -10.57 -13.07
C VAL A 193 9.49 -11.04 -12.78
N GLU A 194 10.48 -10.47 -13.46
CA GLU A 194 11.90 -10.80 -13.25
C GLU A 194 12.32 -10.52 -11.80
N THR A 195 11.97 -9.34 -11.28
CA THR A 195 12.28 -8.96 -9.90
C THR A 195 11.66 -9.94 -8.89
N HIS A 196 10.40 -10.33 -9.11
CA HIS A 196 9.73 -11.32 -8.25
C HIS A 196 10.37 -12.70 -8.34
N LEU A 197 10.75 -13.15 -9.53
CA LEU A 197 11.47 -14.42 -9.70
C LEU A 197 12.82 -14.38 -9.01
N THR A 198 13.59 -13.29 -9.11
CA THR A 198 14.87 -13.16 -8.39
C THR A 198 14.68 -13.25 -6.88
N HIS A 199 13.71 -12.53 -6.31
CA HIS A 199 13.43 -12.60 -4.87
C HIS A 199 12.89 -13.96 -4.46
N ALA A 200 12.04 -14.58 -5.28
CA ALA A 200 11.51 -15.90 -5.01
C ALA A 200 12.60 -16.97 -5.06
N TYR A 201 13.54 -16.90 -6.01
CA TYR A 201 14.66 -17.83 -6.11
C TYR A 201 15.56 -17.75 -4.89
N GLN A 202 15.84 -16.53 -4.40
CA GLN A 202 16.57 -16.33 -3.15
C GLN A 202 15.85 -16.96 -1.95
N LYS A 203 14.53 -16.83 -1.87
CA LYS A 203 13.72 -17.41 -0.78
C LYS A 203 13.53 -18.92 -0.91
N LEU A 204 13.53 -19.45 -2.13
CA LEU A 204 13.45 -20.89 -2.38
C LEU A 204 14.84 -21.56 -2.35
N GLU A 205 15.91 -20.77 -2.24
CA GLU A 205 17.30 -21.22 -2.30
C GLU A 205 17.63 -22.00 -3.59
N ILE A 206 17.06 -21.57 -4.72
CA ILE A 206 17.25 -22.19 -6.03
C ILE A 206 18.04 -21.28 -6.97
N GLY A 207 18.82 -21.89 -7.85
CA GLY A 207 19.62 -21.17 -8.85
C GLY A 207 18.92 -20.98 -10.19
N SER A 208 17.91 -21.82 -10.48
CA SER A 208 17.33 -21.89 -11.81
C SER A 208 15.83 -22.12 -11.83
N ARG A 209 15.23 -21.74 -12.95
CA ARG A 209 13.81 -21.93 -13.22
C ARG A 209 13.40 -23.41 -13.24
N SER A 210 14.30 -24.31 -13.67
CA SER A 210 14.07 -25.75 -13.70
C SER A 210 13.87 -26.35 -12.30
N GLU A 211 14.41 -25.72 -11.26
CA GLU A 211 14.30 -26.20 -9.87
C GLU A 211 12.95 -25.82 -9.23
N LEU A 212 12.16 -24.92 -9.84
CA LEU A 212 10.90 -24.43 -9.27
C LEU A 212 9.88 -25.54 -8.99
N ALA A 213 9.74 -26.51 -9.89
CA ALA A 213 8.78 -27.60 -9.73
C ALA A 213 9.13 -28.45 -8.49
N GLY A 214 10.41 -28.78 -8.31
CA GLY A 214 10.88 -29.53 -7.16
C GLY A 214 10.85 -28.73 -5.85
N ALA A 215 11.15 -27.44 -5.89
CA ALA A 215 11.15 -26.57 -4.71
C ALA A 215 9.74 -26.31 -4.16
N LEU A 216 8.71 -26.34 -5.01
CA LEU A 216 7.31 -26.16 -4.61
C LEU A 216 6.67 -27.40 -3.98
N ASP A 217 7.17 -28.60 -4.32
CA ASP A 217 6.64 -29.88 -3.83
C ASP A 217 7.30 -30.33 -2.51
N GLN A 218 8.32 -29.63 -2.01
CA GLN A 218 8.96 -29.97 -0.74
C GLN A 218 8.24 -29.31 0.46
N PRO A 219 7.68 -30.09 1.41
CA PRO A 219 7.30 -29.56 2.71
C PRO A 219 8.57 -29.15 3.48
N ALA A 220 8.51 -28.03 4.21
CA ALA A 220 9.63 -27.49 4.96
C ALA A 220 10.26 -28.56 5.88
N PRO A 221 11.60 -28.65 5.97
CA PRO A 221 12.24 -29.54 6.93
C PRO A 221 11.88 -29.09 8.35
N VAL A 222 11.43 -30.05 9.16
CA VAL A 222 11.00 -29.90 10.57
C VAL A 222 12.13 -29.39 11.46
#